data_AF-A0A2D0W5G8-F1
#
_entry.id   AF-A0A2D0W5G8-F1
#
_cell.length_a   1.000
_cell.length_b   1.000
_cell.length_c   1.000
_cell.angle_alpha   90.00
_cell.angle_beta   90.00
_cell.angle_gamma   90.00
#
_symmetry.space_group_name_H-M   'P 1'
#
loop_
_entity.id
_entity.type
_entity.pdbx_description
1 polymer ?
#
loop_
_entity_poly.entity_id
_entity_poly.type
_entity_poly.pdbx_seq_one_letter_code
_entity_poly.pdbx_strand_id
1 'polypeptide(L)'
;LAYVAAKLALGTPLPTIKNSVTGVTTACFEPSLDYCVVKIPRWDLAKFNRVSTKIGSSMKSVGEVMAIGRNFEEAFQKALRMVDENVNGFDPYLKEANENELQEPTDKRMFVLAAALKNKYSIDRLYELTKIDRWFLQKLKNIIDYYTILESISSGSIPLEILKCA
;
A
#
# COMPACT_ATOMS: atom_id res chain seq x y z
N LEU A 1 -9.47 4.70 20.01
CA LEU A 1 -10.92 4.50 19.76
C LEU A 1 -11.58 3.65 20.84
N ALA A 2 -11.25 2.35 20.99
CA ALA A 2 -11.90 1.46 21.96
C ALA A 2 -11.94 2.00 23.41
N TYR A 3 -10.82 2.54 23.90
CA TYR A 3 -10.75 3.17 25.24
C TYR A 3 -11.76 4.30 25.42
N VAL A 4 -11.85 5.21 24.45
CA VAL A 4 -12.78 6.35 24.47
C VAL A 4 -14.22 5.86 24.40
N ALA A 5 -14.52 4.87 23.55
CA ALA A 5 -15.83 4.26 23.43
C ALA A 5 -16.30 3.62 24.75
N ALA A 6 -15.42 2.92 25.46
CA ALA A 6 -15.74 2.35 26.77
C ALA A 6 -16.08 3.43 27.81
N LYS A 7 -15.38 4.58 27.80
CA LYS A 7 -15.69 5.72 28.68
C LYS A 7 -17.03 6.36 28.33
N LEU A 8 -17.35 6.49 27.05
CA LEU A 8 -18.65 6.99 26.58
C LEU A 8 -19.80 6.07 27.03
N ALA A 9 -19.61 4.75 26.95
CA ALA A 9 -20.60 3.77 27.40
C ALA A 9 -20.91 3.87 28.91
N LEU A 10 -19.97 4.40 29.70
CA LEU A 10 -20.14 4.70 31.13
C LEU A 10 -20.68 6.12 31.38
N GLY A 11 -21.17 6.81 30.34
CA GLY A 11 -21.75 8.15 30.44
C GLY A 11 -20.75 9.30 30.52
N THR A 12 -19.45 9.05 30.31
CA THR A 12 -18.44 10.12 30.30
C THR A 12 -18.45 10.85 28.95
N PRO A 13 -18.75 12.16 28.88
CA PRO A 13 -18.80 12.87 27.60
C PRO A 13 -17.39 13.15 27.04
N LEU A 14 -17.27 13.27 25.72
CA LEU A 14 -16.00 13.48 25.00
C LEU A 14 -15.14 14.64 25.54
N PRO A 15 -15.67 15.83 25.88
CA PRO A 15 -14.86 16.95 26.38
C PRO A 15 -14.17 16.67 27.71
N THR A 16 -14.65 15.69 28.48
CA THR A 16 -14.06 15.34 29.80
C THR A 16 -12.96 14.29 29.68
N ILE A 17 -12.95 13.53 28.59
CA ILE A 17 -11.93 12.50 28.35
C ILE A 17 -10.66 13.19 27.85
N LYS A 18 -9.54 13.04 28.57
CA LYS A 18 -8.26 13.61 28.13
C LYS A 18 -7.67 12.82 26.96
N ASN A 19 -7.06 13.54 26.03
CA ASN A 19 -6.25 12.94 24.97
C ASN A 19 -4.93 12.42 25.56
N SER A 20 -4.73 11.10 25.52
CA SER A 20 -3.54 10.45 26.08
C SER A 20 -2.24 10.75 25.34
N VAL A 21 -2.31 11.21 24.08
CA VAL A 21 -1.11 11.50 23.27
C VAL A 21 -0.56 12.89 23.58
N THR A 22 -1.42 13.92 23.55
CA THR A 22 -0.99 15.31 23.77
C THR A 22 -0.97 15.71 25.24
N GLY A 23 -1.76 15.05 26.10
CA GLY A 23 -1.88 15.32 27.54
C GLY A 23 -2.58 16.64 27.90
N VAL A 24 -2.66 17.59 26.97
CA VAL A 24 -3.18 18.95 27.17
C VAL A 24 -4.52 19.21 26.48
N THR A 25 -4.95 18.33 25.57
CA THR A 25 -6.25 18.43 24.88
C THR A 25 -7.22 17.34 25.35
N THR A 26 -8.47 17.42 24.90
CA THR A 26 -9.53 16.44 25.18
C THR A 26 -9.68 15.47 24.01
N ALA A 27 -10.51 14.44 24.15
CA ALA A 27 -10.86 13.52 23.07
C ALA A 27 -11.92 14.09 22.11
N CYS A 28 -12.41 15.32 22.35
CA CYS A 28 -13.43 15.97 21.54
C CYS A 28 -12.79 16.80 20.40
N PHE A 29 -12.18 16.10 19.44
CA PHE A 29 -11.60 16.70 18.24
C PHE A 29 -11.43 15.64 17.14
N GLU A 30 -11.21 16.10 15.92
CA GLU A 30 -10.84 15.25 14.79
C GLU A 30 -9.31 15.29 14.60
N PRO A 31 -8.61 14.13 14.66
CA PRO A 31 -7.17 14.10 14.42
C PRO A 31 -6.81 14.59 13.02
N SER A 32 -5.83 15.49 12.94
CA SER A 32 -5.17 15.85 11.68
C SER A 32 -3.87 15.07 11.59
N LEU A 33 -3.67 14.35 10.48
CA LEU A 33 -2.47 13.57 10.21
C LEU A 33 -1.63 14.31 9.18
N ASP A 34 -0.36 14.51 9.49
CA ASP A 34 0.60 15.09 8.55
C ASP A 34 1.33 14.01 7.74
N TYR A 35 0.98 12.74 7.92
CA TYR A 35 1.57 11.60 7.22
C TYR A 35 0.52 10.76 6.48
N CYS A 36 0.99 9.93 5.54
CA CYS A 36 0.20 8.92 4.86
C CYS A 36 0.32 7.57 5.59
N VAL A 37 -0.79 6.86 5.72
CA VAL A 37 -0.84 5.50 6.28
C VAL A 37 -1.33 4.54 5.20
N VAL A 38 -0.59 3.47 4.96
CA VAL A 38 -0.97 2.41 4.02
C VAL A 38 -1.11 1.10 4.77
N LYS A 39 -2.26 0.45 4.59
CA LYS A 39 -2.53 -0.91 5.08
C LYS A 39 -2.54 -1.89 3.93
N ILE A 40 -1.81 -3.00 4.05
CA ILE A 40 -1.81 -4.08 3.06
C ILE A 40 -2.18 -5.39 3.77
N PRO A 41 -3.19 -6.14 3.27
CA PRO A 41 -3.52 -7.46 3.80
C PRO A 41 -2.43 -8.49 3.49
N ARG A 42 -2.27 -9.46 4.38
CA ARG A 42 -1.43 -10.65 4.20
C ARG A 42 -2.30 -11.84 3.80
N TRP A 43 -1.87 -12.58 2.79
CA TRP A 43 -2.50 -13.82 2.35
C TRP A 43 -1.51 -14.99 2.40
N ASP A 44 -1.99 -16.16 2.80
CA ASP A 44 -1.25 -17.42 2.83
C ASP A 44 -1.98 -18.49 1.99
N LEU A 45 -2.48 -18.12 0.80
CA LEU A 45 -3.32 -18.98 -0.05
C LEU A 45 -2.55 -20.19 -0.61
N ALA A 46 -1.23 -20.09 -0.75
CA ALA A 46 -0.38 -21.20 -1.21
C ALA A 46 -0.44 -22.44 -0.31
N LYS A 47 -0.86 -22.29 0.96
CA LYS A 47 -1.08 -23.42 1.88
C LYS A 47 -2.33 -24.24 1.54
N PHE A 48 -3.20 -23.75 0.64
CA PHE A 48 -4.52 -24.32 0.38
C PHE A 48 -4.75 -24.62 -1.10
N ASN A 49 -4.34 -25.81 -1.54
CA ASN A 49 -4.38 -26.24 -2.97
C ASN A 49 -5.77 -26.24 -3.63
N ARG A 50 -6.86 -26.28 -2.85
CA ARG A 50 -8.24 -26.31 -3.36
C ARG A 50 -8.96 -24.95 -3.26
N VAL A 51 -8.24 -23.90 -2.88
CA VAL A 51 -8.81 -22.56 -2.68
C VAL A 51 -8.40 -21.66 -3.85
N SER A 52 -9.38 -20.95 -4.42
CA SER A 52 -9.11 -19.95 -5.45
C SER A 52 -8.31 -18.78 -4.88
N THR A 53 -7.29 -18.34 -5.63
CA THR A 53 -6.47 -17.15 -5.34
C THR A 53 -7.18 -15.84 -5.64
N LYS A 54 -8.32 -15.88 -6.36
CA LYS A 54 -9.13 -14.68 -6.63
C LYS A 54 -9.66 -14.10 -5.33
N ILE A 55 -9.56 -12.79 -5.17
CA ILE A 55 -10.10 -12.04 -4.03
C ILE A 55 -11.42 -11.37 -4.44
N GLY A 56 -12.30 -11.17 -3.46
CA GLY A 56 -13.63 -10.60 -3.70
C GLY A 56 -14.20 -10.04 -2.40
N SER A 57 -15.52 -10.02 -2.28
CA SER A 57 -16.22 -9.49 -1.11
C SER A 57 -15.98 -10.29 0.17
N SER A 58 -15.74 -11.61 0.05
CA SER A 58 -15.44 -12.47 1.19
C SER A 58 -13.96 -12.42 1.55
N MET A 59 -13.66 -12.13 2.81
CA MET A 59 -12.30 -11.98 3.32
C MET A 59 -11.56 -13.33 3.29
N LYS A 60 -10.35 -13.32 2.74
CA LYS A 60 -9.40 -14.47 2.72
C LYS A 60 -8.04 -14.16 3.34
N SER A 61 -7.80 -12.91 3.74
CA SER A 61 -6.53 -12.50 4.34
C SER A 61 -6.41 -13.04 5.76
N VAL A 62 -5.20 -13.47 6.14
CA VAL A 62 -4.90 -14.03 7.46
C VAL A 62 -4.34 -12.99 8.43
N GLY A 63 -4.02 -11.80 7.92
CA GLY A 63 -3.50 -10.70 8.71
C GLY A 63 -3.35 -9.44 7.86
N GLU A 64 -2.67 -8.46 8.43
CA GLU A 64 -2.41 -7.18 7.80
C GLU A 64 -1.17 -6.51 8.36
N VAL A 65 -0.57 -5.65 7.55
CA VAL A 65 0.50 -4.75 7.95
C VAL A 65 0.08 -3.31 7.71
N MET A 66 0.66 -2.40 8.48
CA MET A 66 0.45 -0.97 8.37
C MET A 66 1.80 -0.28 8.34
N ALA A 67 2.00 0.62 7.38
CA ALA A 67 3.17 1.48 7.32
C ALA A 67 2.78 2.95 7.25
N ILE A 68 3.65 3.79 7.79
CA ILE A 68 3.54 5.25 7.82
C ILE A 68 4.68 5.85 7.00
N GLY A 69 4.38 6.86 6.19
CA GLY A 69 5.35 7.62 5.41
C GLY A 69 4.91 9.07 5.20
N ARG A 70 5.83 9.95 4.82
CA ARG A 70 5.52 11.35 4.49
C ARG A 70 4.84 11.51 3.14
N ASN A 71 4.94 10.51 2.28
CA ASN A 71 4.22 10.41 1.02
C ASN A 71 3.69 8.99 0.79
N PHE A 72 2.84 8.81 -0.22
CA PHE A 72 2.21 7.52 -0.51
C PHE A 72 3.23 6.48 -0.97
N GLU A 73 4.14 6.85 -1.88
CA GLU A 73 5.14 5.95 -2.44
C GLU A 73 6.01 5.31 -1.35
N GLU A 74 6.48 6.11 -0.38
CA GLU A 74 7.24 5.68 0.79
C GLU A 74 6.43 4.71 1.67
N ALA A 75 5.22 5.13 2.08
CA ALA A 75 4.36 4.32 2.94
C ALA A 75 3.99 3.00 2.27
N PHE A 76 3.68 3.03 0.97
CA PHE A 76 3.31 1.86 0.18
C PHE A 76 4.47 0.88 0.03
N GLN A 77 5.67 1.35 -0.35
CA GLN A 77 6.84 0.48 -0.45
C GLN A 77 7.22 -0.15 0.89
N LYS A 78 7.13 0.60 1.99
CA LYS A 78 7.35 0.06 3.34
C LYS A 78 6.32 -1.02 3.70
N ALA A 79 5.04 -0.75 3.47
CA ALA A 79 3.98 -1.72 3.74
C ALA A 79 4.18 -3.00 2.93
N LEU A 80 4.54 -2.89 1.64
CA LEU A 80 4.66 -4.05 0.76
C LEU A 80 5.84 -4.96 1.17
N ARG A 81 6.96 -4.38 1.61
CA ARG A 81 8.08 -5.11 2.21
C ARG A 81 7.74 -5.79 3.55
N MET A 82 6.82 -5.24 4.32
CA MET A 82 6.39 -5.84 5.59
C MET A 82 5.50 -7.06 5.40
N VAL A 83 4.84 -7.20 4.24
CA VAL A 83 3.92 -8.33 3.98
C VAL A 83 4.68 -9.64 3.82
N ASP A 84 5.82 -9.64 3.11
CA ASP A 84 6.57 -10.86 2.78
C ASP A 84 8.07 -10.56 2.78
N GLU A 85 8.86 -11.39 3.47
CA GLU A 85 10.32 -11.24 3.55
C GLU A 85 11.02 -11.38 2.18
N ASN A 86 10.37 -12.01 1.21
CA ASN A 86 10.92 -12.21 -0.13
C ASN A 86 10.54 -11.07 -1.10
N VAL A 87 9.77 -10.07 -0.65
CA VAL A 87 9.31 -8.96 -1.47
C VAL A 87 10.05 -7.68 -1.07
N ASN A 88 10.86 -7.15 -1.99
CA ASN A 88 11.65 -5.93 -1.76
C ASN A 88 10.88 -4.63 -1.99
N GLY A 89 9.64 -4.70 -2.49
CA GLY A 89 8.81 -3.54 -2.79
C GLY A 89 7.88 -3.80 -3.96
N PHE A 90 7.55 -2.74 -4.69
CA PHE A 90 6.68 -2.80 -5.86
C PHE A 90 7.45 -3.25 -7.11
N ASP A 91 7.91 -4.49 -7.06
CA ASP A 91 8.84 -5.08 -8.01
C ASP A 91 8.11 -5.55 -9.30
N PRO A 92 8.48 -5.02 -10.49
CA PRO A 92 7.86 -5.37 -11.76
C PRO A 92 8.29 -6.73 -12.33
N TYR A 93 9.28 -7.40 -11.74
CA TYR A 93 9.85 -8.65 -12.26
C TYR A 93 9.32 -9.91 -11.57
N LEU A 94 8.54 -9.77 -10.49
CA LEU A 94 7.99 -10.91 -9.75
C LEU A 94 6.84 -11.62 -10.48
N LYS A 95 6.16 -10.92 -11.40
CA LYS A 95 5.05 -11.43 -12.21
C LYS A 95 5.10 -10.83 -13.61
N GLU A 96 4.45 -11.49 -14.55
CA GLU A 96 4.21 -10.94 -15.89
C GLU A 96 2.92 -10.12 -15.90
N ALA A 97 2.84 -9.16 -16.83
CA ALA A 97 1.61 -8.40 -17.04
C ALA A 97 0.52 -9.33 -17.58
N ASN A 98 -0.64 -9.34 -16.91
CA ASN A 98 -1.76 -10.20 -17.26
C ASN A 98 -3.07 -9.42 -17.06
N GLU A 99 -3.75 -9.09 -18.15
CA GLU A 99 -4.99 -8.30 -18.07
C GLU A 99 -6.11 -9.01 -17.31
N ASN A 100 -6.16 -10.34 -17.33
CA ASN A 100 -7.18 -11.09 -16.58
C ASN A 100 -6.96 -10.95 -15.08
N GLU A 101 -5.73 -11.02 -14.58
CA GLU A 101 -5.43 -10.78 -13.16
C GLU A 101 -5.55 -9.30 -12.77
N LEU A 102 -5.41 -8.39 -13.73
CA LEU A 102 -5.72 -6.98 -13.52
C LEU A 102 -7.24 -6.74 -13.40
N GLN A 103 -8.07 -7.44 -14.17
CA GLN A 103 -9.54 -7.34 -14.09
C GLN A 103 -10.12 -8.11 -12.91
N GLU A 104 -9.68 -9.34 -12.72
CA GLU A 104 -10.09 -10.24 -11.65
C GLU A 104 -9.00 -10.29 -10.58
N PRO A 105 -9.16 -9.52 -9.48
CA PRO A 105 -8.09 -9.31 -8.53
C PRO A 105 -7.66 -10.62 -7.84
N THR A 106 -6.35 -10.78 -7.66
CA THR A 106 -5.69 -11.87 -6.90
C THR A 106 -4.85 -11.30 -5.76
N ASP A 107 -4.34 -12.16 -4.87
CA ASP A 107 -3.36 -11.77 -3.84
C ASP A 107 -2.03 -11.26 -4.42
N LYS A 108 -1.78 -11.49 -5.72
CA LYS A 108 -0.56 -11.05 -6.44
C LYS A 108 -0.80 -9.92 -7.43
N ARG A 109 -2.03 -9.37 -7.51
CA ARG A 109 -2.41 -8.30 -8.47
C ARG A 109 -1.46 -7.11 -8.48
N MET A 110 -0.91 -6.72 -7.32
CA MET A 110 0.01 -5.59 -7.25
C MET A 110 1.29 -5.81 -8.07
N PHE A 111 1.82 -7.04 -8.10
CA PHE A 111 3.02 -7.35 -8.90
C PHE A 111 2.70 -7.44 -10.39
N VAL A 112 1.50 -7.93 -10.74
CA VAL A 112 1.00 -7.89 -12.12
C VAL A 112 0.83 -6.44 -12.59
N LEU A 113 0.36 -5.56 -11.71
CA LEU A 113 0.23 -4.13 -11.97
C LEU A 113 1.59 -3.44 -12.16
N ALA A 114 2.58 -3.78 -11.34
CA ALA A 114 3.96 -3.30 -11.49
C ALA A 114 4.53 -3.69 -12.87
N ALA A 115 4.36 -4.95 -13.26
CA ALA A 115 4.78 -5.45 -14.57
C ALA A 115 4.06 -4.75 -15.73
N ALA A 116 2.75 -4.50 -15.61
CA ALA A 116 1.98 -3.79 -16.63
C ALA A 116 2.45 -2.32 -16.81
N LEU A 117 2.75 -1.63 -15.70
CA LEU A 117 3.35 -0.30 -15.74
C LEU A 117 4.73 -0.32 -16.41
N LYS A 118 5.57 -1.32 -16.11
CA LYS A 118 6.88 -1.50 -16.76
C LYS A 118 6.74 -1.76 -18.26
N ASN A 119 5.68 -2.49 -18.66
CA ASN A 119 5.28 -2.71 -20.04
C ASN A 119 4.56 -1.52 -20.68
N LYS A 120 4.64 -0.33 -20.07
CA LYS A 120 4.14 0.95 -20.60
C LYS A 120 2.63 1.00 -20.83
N TYR A 121 1.85 0.24 -20.06
CA TYR A 121 0.39 0.39 -20.07
C TYR A 121 0.02 1.81 -19.61
N SER A 122 -0.94 2.43 -20.28
CA SER A 122 -1.40 3.77 -19.89
C SER A 122 -2.18 3.73 -18.58
N ILE A 123 -2.16 4.84 -17.83
CA ILE A 123 -2.93 4.99 -16.59
C ILE A 123 -4.42 4.79 -16.84
N ASP A 124 -4.95 5.29 -17.96
CA ASP A 124 -6.35 5.09 -18.33
C ASP A 124 -6.68 3.62 -18.60
N ARG A 125 -5.81 2.89 -19.31
CA ARG A 125 -6.01 1.45 -19.53
C ARG A 125 -6.02 0.69 -18.20
N LEU A 126 -5.08 1.00 -17.31
CA LEU A 126 -4.99 0.37 -16.00
C LEU A 126 -6.20 0.73 -15.12
N TYR A 127 -6.71 1.95 -15.20
CA TYR A 127 -7.95 2.34 -14.53
C TYR A 127 -9.13 1.52 -15.06
N GLU A 128 -9.26 1.35 -16.38
CA GLU A 128 -10.35 0.58 -16.96
C GLU A 128 -10.31 -0.90 -16.55
N LEU A 129 -9.12 -1.49 -16.51
CA LEU A 129 -8.93 -2.87 -16.07
C LEU A 129 -9.17 -3.03 -14.57
N THR A 130 -8.64 -2.11 -13.76
CA THR A 130 -8.52 -2.35 -12.31
C THR A 130 -9.55 -1.64 -11.45
N LYS A 131 -10.07 -0.51 -11.95
CA LYS A 131 -10.85 0.50 -11.23
C LYS A 131 -10.13 1.10 -10.01
N ILE A 132 -8.81 0.92 -9.91
CA ILE A 132 -7.97 1.65 -8.95
C ILE A 132 -7.87 3.09 -9.44
N ASP A 133 -8.10 4.05 -8.54
CA ASP A 133 -8.09 5.46 -8.90
C ASP A 133 -6.78 5.89 -9.57
N ARG A 134 -6.91 6.79 -10.56
CA ARG A 134 -5.78 7.27 -11.38
C ARG A 134 -4.69 7.91 -10.54
N TRP A 135 -5.03 8.55 -9.42
CA TRP A 135 -4.05 9.13 -8.51
C TRP A 135 -3.09 8.07 -7.97
N PHE A 136 -3.62 6.93 -7.49
CA PHE A 136 -2.78 5.83 -7.00
C PHE A 136 -1.97 5.21 -8.13
N LEU A 137 -2.58 5.00 -9.29
CA LEU A 137 -1.88 4.45 -10.45
C LEU A 137 -0.71 5.34 -10.89
N GLN A 138 -0.90 6.67 -10.88
CA GLN A 138 0.16 7.63 -11.18
C GLN A 138 1.29 7.56 -10.15
N LYS A 139 0.94 7.42 -8.86
CA LYS A 139 1.92 7.27 -7.78
C LYS A 139 2.72 5.97 -7.87
N LEU A 140 2.07 4.87 -8.24
CA LEU A 140 2.72 3.60 -8.50
C LEU A 140 3.61 3.66 -9.75
N LYS A 141 3.19 4.39 -10.78
CA LYS A 141 4.01 4.65 -11.97
C LYS A 141 5.31 5.37 -11.62
N ASN A 142 5.28 6.35 -10.72
CA ASN A 142 6.50 7.04 -10.27
C ASN A 142 7.56 6.06 -9.75
N ILE A 143 7.14 5.03 -8.99
CA ILE A 143 8.05 4.00 -8.48
C ILE A 143 8.70 3.24 -9.66
N ILE A 144 7.92 2.83 -10.66
CA ILE A 144 8.40 2.11 -11.84
C ILE A 144 9.30 2.99 -12.75
N ASP A 145 9.00 4.28 -12.83
CA ASP A 145 9.84 5.25 -13.53
C ASP A 145 11.23 5.32 -12.87
N TYR A 146 11.29 5.35 -11.53
CA TYR A 146 12.57 5.29 -10.79
C TYR A 146 13.32 3.99 -10.98
N TYR A 147 12.63 2.84 -11.05
CA TYR A 147 13.27 1.57 -11.46
C TYR A 147 13.99 1.73 -12.80
N THR A 148 13.32 2.31 -13.79
CA THR A 148 13.88 2.50 -15.13
C THR A 148 15.06 3.50 -15.14
N ILE A 149 14.98 4.55 -14.34
CA ILE A 149 16.10 5.50 -14.15
C ILE A 149 17.29 4.76 -13.56
N LEU A 150 17.12 4.04 -12.46
CA LEU A 150 18.20 3.33 -11.77
C LEU A 150 18.85 2.25 -12.64
N GLU A 151 18.05 1.51 -13.42
CA GLU A 151 18.54 0.49 -14.37
C GLU A 151 19.35 1.09 -15.53
N SER A 152 19.09 2.34 -15.91
CA SER A 152 19.82 3.03 -16.99
C SER A 152 21.21 3.50 -16.56
N ILE A 153 21.52 3.51 -15.26
CA ILE A 153 22.80 3.96 -14.72
C ILE A 153 23.82 2.82 -14.85
N SER A 154 24.85 3.03 -15.67
CA SER A 154 25.98 2.09 -15.80
C SER A 154 26.78 2.01 -14.50
N SER A 155 27.21 0.80 -14.14
CA SER A 155 27.86 0.43 -12.88
C SER A 155 29.06 1.31 -12.51
N GLY A 156 28.99 1.97 -11.35
CA GLY A 156 30.13 2.66 -10.72
C GLY A 156 29.73 3.60 -9.58
N SER A 157 28.65 4.38 -9.74
CA SER A 157 28.13 5.26 -8.69
C SER A 157 26.71 5.74 -8.98
N ILE A 158 25.83 5.69 -7.98
CA ILE A 158 24.50 6.31 -8.07
C ILE A 158 24.64 7.78 -7.63
N PRO A 159 24.20 8.76 -8.45
CA PRO A 159 24.20 10.16 -8.04
C PRO A 159 23.39 10.39 -6.77
N LEU A 160 23.91 11.19 -5.84
CA LEU A 160 23.28 11.46 -4.54
C LEU A 160 21.84 11.98 -4.68
N GLU A 161 21.59 12.86 -5.64
CA GLU A 161 20.24 13.41 -5.87
C GLU A 161 19.24 12.34 -6.31
N ILE A 162 19.68 11.36 -7.11
CA ILE A 162 18.84 10.22 -7.51
C ILE A 162 18.57 9.33 -6.30
N LEU A 163 19.62 9.02 -5.52
CA LEU A 163 19.51 8.18 -4.33
C LEU A 163 18.61 8.79 -3.24
N LYS A 164 18.63 10.12 -3.09
CA LYS A 164 17.80 10.83 -2.11
C LYS A 164 16.31 10.83 -2.47
N CYS A 165 16.00 10.77 -3.77
CA CYS A 165 14.63 10.72 -4.25
C CYS A 165 14.07 9.30 -4.39
N ALA A 166 14.94 8.29 -4.56
CA ALA A 166 14.58 6.87 -4.65
C ALA A 166 14.19 6.29 -3.29
#